data_AF-A0A8X6FNL5-F1
#
_entry.id   AF-A0A8X6FNL5-F1
#
_cell.length_a   1.000
_cell.length_b   1.000
_cell.length_c   1.000
_cell.angle_alpha   90.00
_cell.angle_beta   90.00
_cell.angle_gamma   90.00
#
_symmetry.space_group_name_H-M   'P 1'
#
loop_
_entity.id
_entity.type
_entity.pdbx_description
1 polymer ?
#
loop_
_entity_poly.entity_id
_entity_poly.type
_entity_poly.pdbx_seq_one_letter_code
_entity_poly.pdbx_strand_id
1 'polypeptide(L)'
;MAFYGEEGLKYTFVNSTFTAKKPIPIAKEYDDYANNLIQMGKKLNFCVANEYRDGFDKIGLHRDNEKDLNLLYPVVSFSFGATRDIIFKRKITKMLRFP
;
A
#
# COMPACT_ATOMS: atom_id res chain seq x y z
N MET A 1 -4.64 4.42 -9.88
CA MET A 1 -4.76 3.68 -8.61
C MET A 1 -6.04 2.87 -8.63
N ALA A 2 -6.00 1.65 -8.13
CA ALA A 2 -7.18 0.82 -7.90
C ALA A 2 -7.17 0.34 -6.44
N PHE A 3 -8.36 0.13 -5.89
CA PHE A 3 -8.55 -0.19 -4.47
C PHE A 3 -9.27 -1.53 -4.36
N TYR A 4 -8.71 -2.45 -3.60
CA TYR A 4 -9.23 -3.79 -3.40
C TYR A 4 -9.35 -4.11 -1.92
N GLY A 5 -10.34 -4.89 -1.54
CA GLY A 5 -10.57 -5.28 -0.16
C GLY A 5 -11.93 -5.93 0.00
N GLU A 6 -12.35 -6.12 1.24
CA GLU A 6 -13.72 -6.55 1.52
C GLU A 6 -14.73 -5.56 0.93
N GLU A 7 -15.84 -6.10 0.42
CA GLU A 7 -16.87 -5.31 -0.26
C GLU A 7 -17.44 -4.25 0.69
N GLY A 8 -17.46 -2.99 0.24
CA GLY A 8 -17.95 -1.86 1.03
C GLY A 8 -16.91 -1.21 1.95
N LEU A 9 -15.69 -1.74 2.06
CA LEU A 9 -14.59 -1.03 2.73
C LEU A 9 -14.28 0.29 2.02
N LYS A 10 -14.04 1.32 2.82
CA LYS A 10 -13.69 2.65 2.34
C LYS A 10 -12.29 3.00 2.81
N TYR A 11 -11.53 3.64 1.93
CA TYR A 11 -10.21 4.17 2.22
C TYR A 11 -10.14 5.63 1.83
N THR A 12 -9.64 6.47 2.73
CA THR A 12 -9.53 7.91 2.48
C THR A 12 -8.07 8.28 2.27
N PHE A 13 -7.71 8.61 1.04
CA PHE A 13 -6.37 9.10 0.69
C PHE A 13 -6.40 10.61 0.50
N VAL A 14 -5.64 11.33 1.34
CA VAL A 14 -5.44 12.79 1.37
C VAL A 14 -6.73 13.62 1.55
N ASN A 15 -7.72 13.50 0.65
CA ASN A 15 -9.06 14.12 0.72
C ASN A 15 -10.12 13.37 -0.13
N SER A 16 -9.81 12.17 -0.62
CA SER A 16 -10.71 11.41 -1.48
C SER A 16 -10.99 10.05 -0.87
N THR A 17 -12.27 9.71 -0.75
CA THR A 17 -12.71 8.40 -0.25
C THR A 17 -13.00 7.48 -1.42
N PHE A 18 -12.35 6.32 -1.43
CA PHE A 18 -12.49 5.30 -2.45
C PHE A 18 -13.16 4.07 -1.85
N THR A 19 -14.04 3.44 -2.62
CA THR A 19 -14.69 2.18 -2.23
C THR A 19 -13.91 1.01 -2.82
N ALA A 20 -13.58 0.03 -1.98
CA ALA A 20 -12.85 -1.16 -2.39
C ALA A 20 -13.68 -1.99 -3.37
N LYS A 21 -13.01 -2.49 -4.40
CA LYS A 21 -13.52 -3.57 -5.26
C LYS A 21 -13.18 -4.91 -4.63
N LYS A 22 -13.94 -5.96 -4.99
CA LYS A 22 -13.60 -7.33 -4.60
C LYS A 22 -12.20 -7.70 -5.10
N PRO A 23 -11.35 -8.38 -4.28
CA PRO A 23 -10.02 -8.77 -4.70
C PRO A 23 -10.07 -9.71 -5.90
N ILE A 24 -9.13 -9.53 -6.83
CA ILE A 24 -8.93 -10.43 -7.96
C ILE A 24 -8.11 -11.66 -7.51
N PRO A 25 -8.21 -12.82 -8.19
CA PRO A 25 -7.58 -14.06 -7.74
C PRO A 25 -6.08 -13.94 -7.43
N ILE A 26 -5.33 -13.25 -8.30
CA ILE A 26 -3.89 -13.05 -8.07
C ILE A 26 -3.60 -12.21 -6.83
N ALA A 27 -4.44 -11.23 -6.49
CA ALA A 27 -4.26 -10.44 -5.27
C ALA A 27 -4.39 -11.31 -4.02
N LYS A 28 -5.28 -12.31 -4.05
CA LYS A 28 -5.46 -13.25 -2.94
C LYS A 28 -4.19 -14.05 -2.63
N GLU A 29 -3.44 -14.46 -3.64
CA GLU A 29 -2.19 -15.21 -3.44
C GLU A 29 -1.15 -14.37 -2.69
N TYR A 30 -1.00 -13.10 -3.08
CA TYR A 30 -0.10 -12.17 -2.39
C TYR A 30 -0.60 -11.77 -1.01
N ASP A 31 -1.92 -11.64 -0.81
CA ASP A 31 -2.51 -11.39 0.51
C ASP A 31 -2.24 -12.57 1.45
N ASP A 32 -2.46 -13.80 1.00
CA ASP A 32 -2.20 -15.00 1.80
C ASP A 32 -0.69 -15.13 2.10
N TYR A 33 0.18 -14.84 1.12
CA TYR A 33 1.63 -14.80 1.33
C TYR A 33 2.05 -13.73 2.35
N ALA A 34 1.56 -12.50 2.23
CA ALA A 34 1.82 -11.41 3.17
C ALA A 34 1.38 -11.76 4.59
N ASN A 35 0.17 -12.31 4.74
CA ASN A 35 -0.37 -12.73 6.03
C ASN A 35 0.46 -13.85 6.67
N ASN A 36 0.97 -14.79 5.88
CA ASN A 36 1.88 -15.84 6.34
C ASN A 36 3.26 -15.31 6.75
N LEU A 37 3.75 -14.24 6.11
CA LEU A 37 5.02 -13.60 6.48
C LEU A 37 4.92 -12.82 7.79
N ILE A 38 3.85 -12.03 7.97
CA ILE A 38 3.72 -11.16 9.14
C ILE A 38 3.25 -11.91 10.40
N GLN A 39 2.59 -13.07 10.21
CA GLN A 39 2.09 -13.94 11.29
C GLN A 39 1.33 -13.19 12.39
N MET A 40 0.46 -12.26 11.99
CA MET A 40 -0.32 -11.45 12.92
C MET A 40 -1.71 -12.03 13.19
N GLY A 41 -2.31 -11.64 14.31
CA GLY A 41 -3.61 -12.17 14.74
C GLY A 41 -4.82 -11.76 13.87
N LYS A 42 -4.69 -10.70 13.08
CA LYS A 42 -5.68 -10.30 12.06
C LYS A 42 -5.02 -10.31 10.69
N LYS A 43 -5.84 -10.53 9.66
CA LYS A 43 -5.38 -10.47 8.27
C LYS A 43 -5.37 -9.04 7.74
N LEU A 44 -4.45 -8.76 6.83
CA LEU A 44 -4.56 -7.62 5.92
C LEU A 44 -5.88 -7.75 5.14
N ASN A 45 -6.62 -6.66 5.02
CA ASN A 45 -7.98 -6.65 4.47
C ASN A 45 -8.18 -5.63 3.34
N PHE A 46 -7.12 -4.91 2.98
CA PHE A 46 -7.18 -3.83 2.00
C PHE A 46 -5.86 -3.70 1.24
N CYS A 47 -5.96 -3.42 -0.06
CA CYS A 47 -4.84 -3.30 -0.98
C CYS A 47 -5.06 -2.09 -1.91
N VAL A 48 -4.01 -1.29 -2.08
CA VAL A 48 -3.94 -0.22 -3.07
C VAL A 48 -3.00 -0.63 -4.18
N ALA A 49 -3.51 -0.78 -5.40
CA ALA A 49 -2.72 -1.05 -6.59
C ALA A 49 -2.32 0.27 -7.25
N ASN A 50 -1.01 0.53 -7.30
CA ASN A 50 -0.42 1.67 -7.98
C ASN A 50 0.19 1.23 -9.31
N GLU A 51 -0.18 1.93 -10.38
CA GLU A 51 0.39 1.73 -11.72
C GLU A 51 1.16 2.99 -12.09
N TYR A 52 2.44 2.83 -12.40
CA TYR A 52 3.32 3.90 -12.88
C TYR A 52 3.71 3.55 -14.32
N ARG A 53 3.15 4.27 -15.30
CA ARG A 53 3.26 3.91 -16.72
C ARG A 53 4.67 4.08 -17.24
N ASP A 54 5.41 5.04 -16.70
CA ASP A 54 6.76 5.40 -17.09
C ASP A 54 7.56 5.98 -15.89
N GLY A 55 8.66 6.70 -16.17
CA GLY A 55 9.47 7.38 -15.15
C GLY A 55 8.97 8.78 -14.76
N PHE A 56 7.91 9.28 -15.40
CA PHE A 56 7.30 10.58 -15.10
C PHE A 56 6.17 10.45 -14.08
N ASP A 57 5.44 9.33 -14.09
CA ASP A 57 4.47 8.99 -13.04
C ASP A 57 5.20 8.79 -11.70
N LYS A 58 4.81 9.56 -10.68
CA LYS A 58 5.42 9.54 -9.35
C LYS A 58 4.43 9.90 -8.27
N ILE A 59 4.68 9.41 -7.06
CA ILE A 59 3.97 9.85 -5.86
C ILE A 59 4.87 10.79 -5.05
N GLY A 60 4.32 11.93 -4.64
CA GLY A 60 5.04 12.88 -3.78
C GLY A 60 5.35 12.28 -2.42
N LEU A 61 6.29 12.89 -1.68
CA LEU A 61 6.57 12.50 -0.29
C LEU A 61 5.29 12.58 0.54
N HIS A 62 4.90 11.44 1.10
CA HIS A 62 3.74 11.30 1.96
C HIS A 62 4.04 10.30 3.08
N ARG A 63 3.06 10.09 3.96
CA ARG A 63 3.07 9.07 4.99
C ARG A 63 1.70 8.43 5.00
N ASP A 64 1.67 7.12 5.13
CA ASP A 64 0.44 6.40 5.44
C ASP A 64 0.13 6.63 6.93
N ASN A 65 -0.71 7.63 7.19
CA ASN A 65 -1.15 8.02 8.53
C ASN A 65 -2.64 8.33 8.59
N GLU A 66 -3.39 7.70 7.68
CA GLU A 66 -4.83 7.71 7.64
C GLU A 66 -5.40 7.20 8.96
N LYS A 67 -6.46 7.85 9.43
CA LYS A 67 -7.10 7.51 10.72
C LYS A 67 -7.67 6.09 10.74
N ASP A 68 -7.98 5.56 9.56
CA ASP A 68 -8.60 4.25 9.38
C ASP A 68 -7.58 3.10 9.40
N LEU A 69 -6.27 3.40 9.47
CA LEU A 69 -5.21 2.40 9.56
C LEU A 69 -4.93 1.97 11.00
N ASN A 70 -4.76 0.67 11.20
CA ASN A 70 -4.31 0.13 12.48
C ASN A 70 -2.78 0.27 12.60
N LEU A 71 -2.33 1.20 13.45
CA LEU A 71 -0.90 1.51 13.65
C LEU A 71 -0.06 0.33 14.19
N LEU A 72 -0.69 -0.73 14.69
CA LEU A 72 0.02 -1.94 15.15
C LEU A 72 0.31 -2.91 14.01
N TYR A 73 -0.26 -2.69 12.83
CA TYR A 73 -0.09 -3.55 11.65
C TYR A 73 0.85 -2.88 10.64
N PRO A 74 1.74 -3.65 9.99
CA PRO A 74 2.62 -3.11 8.97
C PRO A 74 1.84 -2.85 7.67
N VAL A 75 2.39 -1.95 6.84
CA VAL A 75 2.06 -1.89 5.42
C VAL A 75 3.00 -2.85 4.69
N VAL A 76 2.45 -3.73 3.86
CA VAL A 76 3.21 -4.67 3.03
C VAL A 76 3.11 -4.21 1.57
N SER A 77 4.25 -4.10 0.89
CA SER A 77 4.32 -3.66 -0.50
C SER A 77 4.98 -4.71 -1.38
N PHE A 78 4.32 -5.03 -2.49
CA PHE A 78 4.87 -5.83 -3.58
C PHE A 78 5.03 -4.93 -4.81
N SER A 79 6.18 -5.00 -5.47
CA SER A 79 6.47 -4.22 -6.67
C SER A 79 6.75 -5.15 -7.84
N PHE A 80 6.17 -4.84 -9.00
CA PHE A 80 6.27 -5.64 -10.21
C PHE A 80 6.69 -4.76 -11.39
N GLY A 81 7.38 -5.36 -12.35
CA GLY A 81 7.83 -4.66 -13.56
C GLY A 81 9.16 -3.92 -13.35
N ALA A 82 9.27 -2.71 -13.89
CA ALA A 82 10.51 -1.96 -13.91
C ALA A 82 10.87 -1.40 -12.52
N THR A 83 12.16 -1.49 -12.15
CA THR A 83 12.70 -0.94 -10.90
C THR A 83 12.44 0.56 -10.79
N ARG A 84 12.21 1.01 -9.55
CA ARG A 84 11.95 2.41 -9.20
C ARG A 84 12.58 2.71 -7.84
N ASP A 85 13.07 3.94 -7.69
CA ASP A 85 13.57 4.42 -6.40
C ASP A 85 12.43 4.56 -5.39
N ILE A 86 12.62 4.00 -4.19
CA ILE A 86 11.82 4.34 -3.01
C ILE A 86 12.64 5.21 -2.06
N ILE A 87 12.11 6.39 -1.75
CA ILE A 87 12.82 7.42 -0.98
C ILE A 87 12.14 7.61 0.37
N PHE A 88 12.87 7.36 1.45
CA PHE A 88 12.39 7.57 2.82
C PHE A 88 12.97 8.86 3.40
N LYS A 89 12.11 9.77 3.85
CA LYS A 89 12.50 11.01 4.53
C LYS A 89 11.99 10.99 5.97
N ARG A 90 12.90 11.00 6.94
CA ARG A 90 12.54 11.22 8.35
C ARG A 90 12.15 12.68 8.55
N LYS A 91 11.15 12.96 9.40
CA LYS A 91 10.74 14.35 9.71
C LYS A 91 11.85 15.18 10.36
N ILE A 92 12.80 14.53 11.04
CA ILE A 92 13.79 15.19 11.91
C ILE A 92 15.25 14.94 11.45
N THR A 93 15.50 14.03 10.50
CA THR A 93 16.87 13.67 10.06
C THR A 93 16.96 13.40 8.55
N LYS A 94 18.19 13.44 8.00
CA LYS A 94 18.55 13.32 6.57
C LYS A 94 17.84 12.16 5.84
N MET A 95 17.61 12.36 4.55
CA MET A 95 16.95 11.44 3.61
C MET A 95 17.75 10.13 3.45
N LEU A 96 17.05 8.98 3.45
CA LEU A 96 17.58 7.64 3.18
C LEU A 96 17.00 7.15 1.85
N ARG A 97 17.83 6.57 0.97
CA ARG A 97 17.43 6.07 -0.36
C ARG A 97 17.80 4.59 -0.47
N PHE A 98 16.87 3.77 -0.96
CA PHE A 98 17.12 2.36 -1.27
C PHE A 98 16.99 2.13 -2.79
N PRO A 99 17.78 1.21 -3.36
CA PRO A 99 17.72 0.85 -4.77
C PRO A 99 16.46 0.05 -5.13
#